data_AF-A0A7X7ADP2-F1
#
_entry.id   AF-A0A7X7ADP2-F1
#
_cell.length_a   1.000
_cell.length_b   1.000
_cell.length_c   1.000
_cell.angle_alpha   90.00
_cell.angle_beta   90.00
_cell.angle_gamma   90.00
#
_symmetry.space_group_name_H-M   'P 1'
#
loop_
_entity.id
_entity.type
_entity.pdbx_description
1 polymer ?
#
loop_
_entity_poly.entity_id
_entity_poly.type
_entity_poly.pdbx_seq_one_letter_code
_entity_poly.pdbx_strand_id
1 'polypeptide(L)' 'MRKKIEKFGRTLFSVGIIVALGGSGIVFLTLLISVVLGNQDLAVFARHDLMPWFIRSAAIGLVGGLISIYASGKHHLTID' A
#
# COMPACT_ATOMS: atom_id res chain seq x y z
N MET A 1 -10.80 -10.51 22.33
CA MET A 1 -9.64 -9.83 21.72
C MET A 1 -9.58 -9.99 20.19
N ARG A 2 -9.86 -11.19 19.66
CA ARG A 2 -9.90 -11.51 18.22
C ARG A 2 -10.63 -10.48 17.33
N LYS A 3 -11.85 -10.06 17.70
CA LYS A 3 -12.62 -9.01 16.98
C LYS A 3 -11.93 -7.64 16.93
N LYS A 4 -11.16 -7.27 17.96
CA LYS A 4 -10.39 -6.01 17.96
C LYS A 4 -9.21 -6.08 16.98
N ILE A 5 -8.54 -7.23 16.91
CA ILE A 5 -7.41 -7.48 15.99
C ILE A 5 -7.89 -7.50 14.54
N GLU A 6 -9.02 -8.16 14.26
CA GLU A 6 -9.65 -8.16 12.94
C GLU A 6 -10.02 -6.73 12.50
N LYS A 7 -10.70 -5.97 13.37
CA LYS A 7 -11.06 -4.58 13.06
C LYS A 7 -9.84 -3.72 12.79
N PHE A 8 -8.79 -3.86 13.60
CA PHE A 8 -7.54 -3.13 13.45
C PHE A 8 -6.84 -3.47 12.13
N GLY A 9 -6.69 -4.76 11.81
CA GLY A 9 -6.06 -5.20 10.56
C GLY A 9 -6.81 -4.74 9.32
N ARG A 10 -8.15 -4.76 9.36
CA ARG A 10 -8.99 -4.25 8.27
C ARG A 10 -8.84 -2.74 8.07
N THR A 11 -8.78 -1.96 9.16
CA THR A 11 -8.52 -0.52 9.08
C THR A 11 -7.14 -0.22 8.51
N LEU A 12 -6.10 -0.93 8.98
CA LEU A 12 -4.73 -0.77 8.50
C LEU A 12 -4.62 -1.10 7.00
N PHE A 13 -5.28 -2.17 6.57
CA PHE A 13 -5.38 -2.54 5.15
C PHE A 13 -6.05 -1.44 4.32
N SER A 14 -7.24 -1.00 4.72
CA SER A 14 -7.97 0.03 3.97
C SER A 14 -7.19 1.33 3.86
N VAL A 15 -6.60 1.82 4.95
CA VAL A 15 -5.79 3.05 4.94
C VAL A 15 -4.55 2.86 4.07
N GLY A 16 -3.81 1.75 4.24
CA GLY A 16 -2.61 1.46 3.47
C GLY A 16 -2.86 1.37 1.97
N ILE A 17 -3.96 0.73 1.55
CA ILE A 17 -4.35 0.62 0.14
C ILE A 17 -4.78 1.97 -0.44
N ILE A 18 -5.56 2.77 0.30
CA ILE A 18 -5.96 4.11 -0.16
C ILE A 18 -4.73 4.98 -0.39
N VAL A 19 -3.78 4.98 0.56
CA VAL A 19 -2.52 5.73 0.42
C VAL A 19 -1.70 5.21 -0.75
N ALA A 20 -1.64 3.90 -0.96
CA ALA A 20 -0.92 3.30 -2.09
C ALA A 20 -1.52 3.67 -3.45
N LEU A 21 -2.85 3.64 -3.57
CA LEU A 21 -3.57 3.99 -4.80
C LEU A 21 -3.49 5.49 -5.09
N GLY A 22 -3.64 6.34 -4.07
CA GLY A 22 -3.43 7.78 -4.24
C GLY A 22 -1.98 8.10 -4.62
N GLY A 23 -1.04 7.40 -3.98
CA GLY A 23 0.39 7.55 -4.23
C GLY A 23 0.85 7.14 -5.61
N SER A 24 0.30 6.06 -6.16
CA SER A 24 0.63 5.63 -7.53
C SER A 24 0.19 6.67 -8.57
N GLY A 25 -0.94 7.36 -8.33
CA GLY A 25 -1.37 8.49 -9.16
C GLY A 25 -0.40 9.66 -9.12
N ILE A 26 0.12 10.00 -7.93
CA ILE A 26 1.14 11.05 -7.78
C ILE A 26 2.41 10.68 -8.55
N VAL A 27 2.92 9.46 -8.37
CA VAL A 27 4.12 8.98 -9.09
C VAL A 27 3.91 9.02 -10.60
N PHE A 28 2.73 8.63 -11.07
CA PHE A 28 2.38 8.69 -12.48
C PHE A 28 2.42 10.13 -13.02
N LEU A 29 1.81 11.09 -12.32
CA LEU A 29 1.86 12.50 -12.71
C LEU A 29 3.29 13.04 -12.72
N THR A 30 4.11 12.71 -11.71
CA THR A 30 5.51 13.15 -11.66
C THR A 30 6.32 12.60 -12.83
N LEU A 31 6.11 11.34 -13.21
CA LEU A 31 6.74 10.74 -14.39
C LEU A 31 6.27 11.41 -15.68
N LEU A 32 4.97 11.70 -15.80
CA LEU A 32 4.42 12.36 -16.99
C LEU A 32 4.99 13.77 -17.15
N ILE A 33 5.08 14.54 -16.07
CA ILE A 33 5.71 15.87 -16.04
C ILE A 33 7.19 15.77 -16.43
N SER A 34 7.90 14.80 -15.87
CA SER A 34 9.31 14.57 -16.18
C SER A 34 9.53 14.31 -17.68
N VAL A 35 8.67 13.51 -18.31
CA VAL A 35 8.71 13.23 -19.75
C VAL A 35 8.42 14.49 -20.58
N VAL A 36 7.37 15.24 -20.23
CA VAL A 36 6.99 16.47 -20.96
C VAL A 36 8.08 17.54 -20.88
N LEU A 37 8.74 17.67 -19.73
CA LEU A 37 9.82 18.64 -19.53
C LEU A 37 11.20 18.12 -19.99
N GLY A 38 11.30 16.85 -20.38
CA GLY A 38 12.59 16.20 -20.65
C GLY A 38 13.53 16.16 -19.44
N ASN A 39 12.99 16.31 -18.22
CA ASN A 39 13.78 16.45 -17.00
C ASN A 39 14.03 15.08 -16.35
N GLN A 40 15.24 14.56 -16.54
CA GLN A 40 15.63 13.24 -16.04
C GLN A 40 15.70 13.16 -14.52
N ASP A 41 16.06 14.24 -13.82
CA ASP A 41 16.20 14.25 -12.36
C ASP A 41 14.85 14.02 -11.67
N LEU A 42 13.76 14.58 -12.23
CA LEU A 42 12.40 14.31 -11.75
C LEU A 42 11.98 12.85 -11.95
N ALA A 43 12.38 12.21 -13.05
CA ALA A 43 12.11 10.78 -13.25
C ALA A 43 12.88 9.91 -12.26
N VAL A 44 14.15 10.25 -12.01
CA VAL A 44 14.98 9.55 -11.03
C VAL A 44 14.39 9.70 -9.63
N PHE A 45 14.02 10.92 -9.22
CA PHE A 45 13.35 11.19 -7.95
C PHE A 45 12.03 10.41 -7.81
N ALA A 46 11.17 10.44 -8.83
CA ALA A 46 9.91 9.70 -8.81
C ALA A 46 10.11 8.19 -8.61
N ARG A 47 11.17 7.63 -9.23
CA ARG A 47 11.49 6.21 -9.17
C ARG A 47 12.22 5.80 -7.89
N HIS A 48 13.21 6.58 -7.43
CA HIS A 48 14.08 6.21 -6.32
C HIS A 48 13.53 6.62 -4.95
N ASP A 49 12.80 7.72 -4.88
CA ASP A 49 12.31 8.24 -3.60
C ASP A 49 10.81 8.00 -3.47
N LEU A 50 9.99 8.57 -4.35
CA LEU A 50 8.52 8.52 -4.21
C LEU A 50 7.95 7.10 -4.30
N MET A 51 8.33 6.34 -5.32
CA MET A 51 7.75 5.02 -5.56
C MET A 51 8.00 4.04 -4.39
N PRO A 52 9.21 3.94 -3.79
CA PRO A 52 9.43 3.09 -2.61
C PRO A 52 8.60 3.46 -1.39
N TRP A 53 8.34 4.75 -1.12
CA TRP A 53 7.50 5.16 0.00
C TRP A 53 6.06 4.63 -0.12
N PHE A 54 5.49 4.69 -1.32
CA PHE A 54 4.14 4.18 -1.56
C PHE A 54 4.08 2.64 -1.56
N ILE A 55 5.10 1.97 -2.11
CA ILE A 55 5.21 0.51 -2.05
C ILE A 55 5.31 0.03 -0.59
N ARG A 56 6.13 0.68 0.24
CA ARG A 56 6.26 0.36 1.67
C ARG A 56 4.93 0.55 2.41
N SER A 57 4.20 1.62 2.10
CA SER A 57 2.87 1.87 2.68
C SER A 57 1.85 0.80 2.28
N ALA A 58 1.87 0.37 1.01
CA ALA A 58 1.05 -0.73 0.53
C ALA A 58 1.38 -2.04 1.25
N ALA A 59 2.68 -2.33 1.46
CA ALA A 59 3.13 -3.51 2.16
C ALA A 59 2.63 -3.55 3.62
N ILE A 60 2.69 -2.42 4.34
CA ILE A 60 2.13 -2.30 5.71
C ILE A 60 0.61 -2.57 5.71
N GLY A 61 -0.11 -2.03 4.72
CA GLY A 61 -1.53 -2.30 4.54
C GLY A 61 -1.81 -3.80 4.32
N LEU A 62 -1.05 -4.44 3.43
CA LEU A 62 -1.16 -5.87 3.14
C LEU A 62 -0.91 -6.74 4.39
N VAL A 63 0.10 -6.41 5.20
CA VAL A 63 0.35 -7.09 6.48
C VAL A 63 -0.86 -6.95 7.42
N GLY A 64 -1.46 -5.76 7.51
CA GLY A 64 -2.69 -5.56 8.27
C GLY A 64 -3.86 -6.42 7.75
N GLY A 65 -3.99 -6.52 6.44
CA GLY A 65 -5.01 -7.35 5.79
C GLY A 65 -4.81 -8.84 6.08
N LEU A 66 -3.57 -9.32 5.99
CA LEU A 66 -3.18 -10.70 6.33
C LEU A 66 -3.50 -11.02 7.79
N ILE A 67 -3.12 -10.14 8.72
CA ILE A 67 -3.44 -10.28 10.15
C ILE A 67 -4.96 -10.35 10.35
N SER A 68 -5.72 -9.52 9.65
CA SER A 68 -7.18 -9.54 9.72
C SER A 68 -7.76 -10.87 9.22
N ILE A 69 -7.24 -11.43 8.13
CA ILE A 69 -7.71 -12.71 7.55
C ILE A 69 -7.44 -13.87 8.52
N TYR A 70 -6.22 -13.94 9.06
CA TYR A 70 -5.85 -14.92 10.09
C TYR A 70 -6.74 -14.79 11.33
N ALA A 71 -6.95 -13.56 11.81
CA ALA A 71 -7.80 -13.30 12.96
C ALA A 71 -9.28 -13.64 12.71
N SER A 72 -9.79 -13.50 11.48
CA SER A 72 -11.18 -13.80 11.11
C SER A 72 -11.49 -15.31 11.10
N GLY A 73 -10.47 -16.17 11.06
CA GLY A 73 -10.66 -17.64 11.02
C GLY A 73 -11.20 -18.16 9.68
N LYS A 74 -11.43 -17.27 8.70
CA LYS A 74 -11.82 -17.60 7.32
C LYS A 74 -10.67 -18.18 6.48
N HIS A 75 -9.67 -18.78 7.11
CA HIS A 75 -8.72 -19.59 6.37
C HIS A 75 -9.41 -20.90 5.99
N HIS A 76 -9.32 -21.25 4.70
CA HIS A 76 -9.74 -22.55 4.19
C HIS A 76 -8.99 -23.74 4.85
N LEU A 77 -7.98 -23.47 5.70
CA LEU A 77 -7.17 -24.42 6.46
C LEU A 77 -7.36 -24.32 7.98
N THR A 78 -8.36 -23.57 8.46
CA THR A 78 -8.74 -23.62 9.88
C THR A 78 -9.37 -24.99 10.14
N ILE A 79 -8.57 -25.96 10.57
CA ILE A 79 -9.04 -27.25 11.07
C ILE A 79 -9.77 -26.96 12.39
N ASP A 80 -11.04 -27.37 12.46
CA ASP A 80 -11.87 -27.38 13.69
C ASP A 80 -11.20 -28.18 14.82
#